data_AF-A0AA36EWM8-F1
#
_entry.id   AF-A0AA36EWM8-F1
#
_cell.length_a   1.000
_cell.length_b   1.000
_cell.length_c   1.000
_cell.angle_alpha   90.00
_cell.angle_beta   90.00
_cell.angle_gamma   90.00
#
_symmetry.space_group_name_H-M   'P 1'
#
loop_
_entity.id
_entity.type
_entity.pdbx_description
1 polymer ?
#
loop_
_entity_poly.entity_id
_entity_poly.type
_entity_poly.pdbx_seq_one_letter_code
_entity_poly.pdbx_strand_id
1 'polypeptide(L)'
;MNSSVSALCEQLVSVGYIQQGNQARQGHEAKLKELLQHRKLPQEGWDDLTIELVLHELAVMDSNNFLGNCGVGEREARLASQLVAKRHYRLGHGIGRSGDITAIQPKAAGSSVLMKITNCLARDVIKLSGVHSVKNCFVVPVATGMALVLCMLTIKQHRPQAKYVLWPRIDQKSCFKSIVTAGFQPVIIENVLEGDELRTDVPKLSEQIDVLGRENIACVMSTTSCFAPRAPDKLEEIAKLCKENNIPHLVNNAYGIQASKCTHLLEQAARVGRIDAFVQSTDKNFMVPVGGSIIAGFDKNFIDEIGKMYPGRASSTPTIDLFITLLSLGSTGYMKLLKDRKEMFKYLKNALSSCAEKHGQELLTINNNQISMAMTLRYEESVNVTEIGSMLFKRFVSGTRVIAKDSGTKEICKRSFVNFGAHYNNYPCSYLTAAAGIGMTKTDVDTFINRLDKVLAKFSNSKCEIIKQPSEDVSTNEDTSTTSKDKLTNDKLNTSINDVLSNDDVSVNT
;
A
#
# COMPACT_ATOMS: atom_id res chain seq x y z
N MET A 1 -9.39 -30.01 28.16
CA MET A 1 -9.75 -30.02 29.59
C MET A 1 -8.71 -30.92 30.21
N ASN A 2 -8.12 -30.58 31.37
CA ASN A 2 -7.11 -31.47 31.91
C ASN A 2 -7.75 -32.80 32.38
N SER A 3 -6.95 -33.86 32.48
CA SER A 3 -7.42 -35.21 32.79
C SER A 3 -8.17 -35.26 34.13
N SER A 4 -7.74 -34.49 35.13
CA SER A 4 -8.42 -34.42 36.43
C SER A 4 -9.82 -33.83 36.35
N VAL A 5 -10.03 -32.76 35.57
CA VAL A 5 -11.38 -32.16 35.41
C VAL A 5 -12.27 -33.09 34.59
N SER A 6 -11.72 -33.76 33.58
CA SER A 6 -12.46 -34.78 32.83
C SER A 6 -12.97 -35.90 33.73
N ALA A 7 -12.12 -36.45 34.61
CA ALA A 7 -12.50 -37.51 35.53
C ALA A 7 -13.62 -37.07 36.50
N LEU A 8 -13.64 -35.80 36.91
CA LEU A 8 -14.74 -35.25 37.71
C LEU A 8 -16.04 -35.13 36.91
N CYS A 9 -15.98 -34.75 35.63
CA CYS A 9 -17.16 -34.72 34.77
C CYS A 9 -17.76 -36.12 34.53
N GLU A 10 -16.93 -37.15 34.42
CA GLU A 10 -17.35 -38.56 34.28
C GLU A 10 -18.12 -39.10 35.50
N GLN A 11 -17.98 -38.46 36.67
CA GLN A 11 -18.80 -38.77 37.84
C GLN A 11 -20.21 -38.17 37.76
N LEU A 12 -20.42 -37.18 36.88
CA LEU A 12 -21.69 -36.45 36.73
C LEU A 12 -22.48 -36.89 35.50
N VAL A 13 -21.80 -37.31 34.43
CA VAL A 13 -22.36 -37.68 33.13
C VAL A 13 -21.72 -38.99 32.67
N SER A 14 -22.46 -39.79 31.88
CA SER A 14 -21.93 -41.04 31.32
C SER A 14 -20.54 -40.87 30.72
N VAL A 15 -19.63 -41.76 31.13
CA VAL A 15 -18.22 -41.79 30.74
C VAL A 15 -18.05 -41.68 29.22
N GLY A 16 -18.83 -42.46 28.46
CA GLY A 16 -18.76 -42.45 27.00
C GLY A 16 -19.04 -41.08 26.38
N TYR A 17 -19.97 -40.30 26.94
CA TYR A 17 -20.28 -38.95 26.43
C TYR A 17 -19.19 -37.93 26.78
N ILE A 18 -18.61 -38.00 27.97
CA ILE A 18 -17.49 -37.11 28.33
C ILE A 18 -16.25 -37.41 27.50
N GLN A 19 -15.95 -38.70 27.28
CA GLN A 19 -14.83 -39.11 26.42
C GLN A 19 -15.01 -38.62 24.97
N GLN A 20 -16.22 -38.74 24.42
CA GLN A 20 -16.53 -38.19 23.10
C GLN A 20 -16.34 -36.66 23.06
N GLY A 21 -16.80 -35.93 24.09
CA GLY A 21 -16.60 -34.48 24.20
C GLY A 21 -15.12 -34.08 24.27
N ASN A 22 -14.31 -34.82 25.03
CA ASN A 22 -12.87 -34.60 25.08
C ASN A 22 -12.18 -34.90 23.74
N GLN A 23 -12.59 -35.95 23.05
CA GLN A 23 -12.08 -36.28 21.72
C GLN A 23 -12.36 -35.14 20.73
N ALA A 24 -13.57 -34.56 20.77
CA ALA A 24 -13.90 -33.39 19.96
C ALA A 24 -13.00 -32.18 20.31
N ARG A 25 -12.78 -31.90 21.60
CA ARG A 25 -11.87 -30.83 22.05
C ARG A 25 -10.43 -31.03 21.59
N GLN A 26 -9.93 -32.27 21.62
CA GLN A 26 -8.58 -32.61 21.16
C GLN A 26 -8.38 -32.26 19.67
N GLY A 27 -9.44 -32.26 18.85
CA GLY A 27 -9.38 -31.78 17.47
C GLY A 27 -8.99 -30.30 17.36
N HIS A 28 -9.52 -29.44 18.23
CA HIS A 28 -9.13 -28.03 18.29
C HIS A 28 -7.69 -27.86 18.81
N GLU A 29 -7.31 -28.63 19.82
CA GLU A 29 -5.95 -28.61 20.39
C GLU A 29 -4.90 -29.09 19.37
N ALA A 30 -5.26 -30.07 18.52
CA ALA A 30 -4.40 -30.54 17.43
C ALA A 30 -4.13 -29.44 16.40
N LYS A 31 -5.15 -28.65 16.01
CA LYS A 31 -4.98 -27.47 15.14
C LYS A 31 -4.01 -26.45 15.73
N LEU A 32 -4.17 -26.09 17.01
CA LEU A 32 -3.24 -25.18 17.69
C LEU A 32 -1.82 -25.74 17.74
N LYS A 33 -1.67 -27.03 18.07
CA LYS A 33 -0.37 -27.70 18.11
C LYS A 33 0.33 -27.64 16.74
N GLU A 34 -0.39 -27.95 15.67
CA GLU A 34 0.12 -27.89 14.29
C GLU A 34 0.60 -26.47 13.94
N LEU A 35 -0.21 -25.45 14.24
CA LEU A 35 0.13 -24.04 14.03
C LEU A 35 1.43 -23.65 14.75
N LEU A 36 1.57 -24.03 16.03
CA LEU A 36 2.75 -23.68 16.84
C LEU A 36 4.02 -24.44 16.38
N GLN A 37 3.85 -25.69 15.93
CA GLN A 37 4.94 -26.53 15.44
C GLN A 37 5.45 -26.06 14.08
N HIS A 38 4.56 -25.85 13.12
CA HIS A 38 4.94 -25.53 11.74
C HIS A 38 5.09 -24.03 11.48
N ARG A 39 4.35 -23.19 12.22
CA ARG A 39 4.38 -21.72 12.12
C ARG A 39 4.07 -21.23 10.71
N LYS A 40 3.11 -21.90 10.08
CA LYS A 40 2.62 -21.67 8.71
C LYS A 40 1.11 -21.52 8.72
N LEU A 41 0.55 -20.97 7.64
CA LEU A 41 -0.90 -20.93 7.48
C LEU A 41 -1.45 -22.36 7.48
N PRO A 42 -2.60 -22.61 8.13
CA PRO A 42 -3.32 -23.85 7.91
C PRO A 42 -3.74 -23.93 6.44
N GLN A 43 -3.82 -25.14 5.89
CA GLN A 43 -4.23 -25.30 4.50
C GLN A 43 -5.65 -24.73 4.31
N GLU A 44 -6.59 -25.25 5.10
CA GLU A 44 -7.97 -24.80 5.16
C GLU A 44 -8.20 -23.85 6.34
N GLY A 45 -9.10 -22.90 6.15
CA GLY A 45 -9.50 -21.94 7.16
C GLY A 45 -10.07 -22.62 8.42
N TRP A 46 -9.77 -22.05 9.58
CA TRP A 46 -10.37 -22.47 10.83
C TRP A 46 -11.75 -21.82 11.01
N ASP A 47 -12.63 -22.55 11.68
CA ASP A 47 -13.89 -22.04 12.19
C ASP A 47 -13.68 -21.03 13.32
N ASP A 48 -14.62 -20.10 13.47
CA ASP A 48 -14.54 -19.00 14.44
C ASP A 48 -14.40 -19.53 15.88
N LEU A 49 -15.08 -20.63 16.23
CA LEU A 49 -14.98 -21.24 17.55
C LEU A 49 -13.55 -21.67 17.88
N THR A 50 -12.85 -22.32 16.95
CA THR A 50 -11.44 -22.71 17.13
C THR A 50 -10.55 -21.47 17.30
N ILE A 51 -10.75 -20.42 16.50
CA ILE A 51 -9.95 -19.20 16.58
C ILE A 51 -10.16 -18.50 17.93
N GLU A 52 -11.42 -18.37 18.38
CA GLU A 52 -11.76 -17.79 19.66
C GLU A 52 -11.22 -18.60 20.84
N LEU A 53 -11.28 -19.93 20.78
CA LEU A 53 -10.66 -20.80 21.79
C LEU A 53 -9.16 -20.51 21.92
N VAL A 54 -8.43 -20.41 20.81
CA VAL A 54 -7.00 -20.08 20.83
C VAL A 54 -6.75 -18.68 21.38
N LEU A 55 -7.55 -17.67 20.99
CA LEU A 55 -7.41 -16.32 21.53
C LEU A 55 -7.64 -16.29 23.05
N HIS A 56 -8.62 -17.05 23.55
CA HIS A 56 -8.87 -17.17 24.98
C HIS A 56 -7.74 -17.89 25.73
N GLU A 57 -7.21 -18.98 25.17
CA GLU A 57 -6.05 -19.69 25.74
C GLU A 57 -4.82 -18.77 25.81
N LEU A 58 -4.58 -17.94 24.79
CA LEU A 58 -3.50 -16.94 24.83
C LEU A 58 -3.81 -15.81 25.83
N ALA A 59 -5.05 -15.33 25.89
CA ALA A 59 -5.41 -14.23 26.78
C ALA A 59 -5.20 -14.58 28.26
N VAL A 60 -5.53 -15.81 28.68
CA VAL A 60 -5.31 -16.24 30.08
C VAL A 60 -3.83 -16.36 30.47
N MET A 61 -2.91 -16.36 29.49
CA MET A 61 -1.46 -16.35 29.72
C MET A 61 -0.87 -14.95 29.97
N ASP A 62 -1.64 -13.88 29.79
CA ASP A 62 -1.22 -12.52 30.10
C ASP A 62 -1.52 -12.17 31.57
N SER A 63 -0.57 -11.53 32.25
CA SER A 63 -0.62 -11.34 33.71
C SER A 63 -1.83 -10.53 34.20
N ASN A 64 -2.35 -9.64 33.36
CA ASN A 64 -3.57 -8.87 33.66
C ASN A 64 -4.84 -9.74 33.77
N ASN A 65 -4.79 -11.00 33.34
CA ASN A 65 -5.90 -11.96 33.40
C ASN A 65 -5.67 -13.08 34.44
N PHE A 66 -4.55 -13.08 35.19
CA PHE A 66 -4.32 -14.10 36.22
C PHE A 66 -5.27 -13.88 37.42
N LEU A 67 -5.87 -14.95 37.92
CA LEU A 67 -6.87 -14.90 39.00
C LEU A 67 -6.32 -14.30 40.31
N GLY A 68 -5.04 -14.54 40.61
CA GLY A 68 -4.37 -14.03 41.81
C GLY A 68 -3.49 -12.80 41.59
N ASN A 69 -3.63 -12.10 40.45
CA ASN A 69 -2.77 -10.96 40.15
C ASN A 69 -3.01 -9.79 41.11
N CYS A 70 -1.93 -9.22 41.66
CA CYS A 70 -1.94 -7.93 42.33
C CYS A 70 -0.97 -6.99 41.62
N GLY A 71 -1.49 -6.11 40.77
CA GLY A 71 -0.69 -5.17 40.01
C GLY A 71 -0.37 -3.91 40.83
N VAL A 72 0.89 -3.74 41.23
CA VAL A 72 1.39 -2.56 41.95
C VAL A 72 2.23 -1.62 41.07
N GLY A 73 2.24 -1.86 39.76
CA GLY A 73 2.88 -0.99 38.77
C GLY A 73 1.95 0.07 38.18
N GLU A 74 2.55 0.95 37.39
CA GLU A 74 1.88 1.99 36.63
C GLU A 74 1.23 1.46 35.34
N ARG A 75 1.78 0.37 34.78
CA ARG A 75 1.32 -0.25 33.52
C ARG A 75 0.93 -1.71 33.71
N GLU A 76 -0.23 -1.90 34.35
CA GLU A 76 -0.80 -3.21 34.70
C GLU A 76 -1.94 -3.66 33.78
N ALA A 77 -2.14 -2.96 32.64
CA ALA A 77 -3.20 -3.25 31.67
C ALA A 77 -4.61 -3.38 32.29
N ARG A 78 -4.91 -2.54 33.29
CA ARG A 78 -6.26 -2.42 33.87
C ARG A 78 -7.21 -1.83 32.82
N LEU A 79 -8.33 -2.51 32.55
CA LEU A 79 -9.32 -2.10 31.55
C LEU A 79 -10.62 -1.69 32.23
N ALA A 80 -10.99 -0.40 32.12
CA ALA A 80 -12.19 0.13 32.76
C ALA A 80 -13.50 -0.32 32.06
N SER A 81 -13.53 -0.32 30.72
CA SER A 81 -14.71 -0.72 29.95
C SER A 81 -14.67 -2.18 29.56
N GLN A 82 -15.73 -2.92 29.88
CA GLN A 82 -15.88 -4.32 29.48
C GLN A 82 -16.06 -4.50 27.98
N LEU A 83 -16.66 -3.52 27.28
CA LEU A 83 -16.74 -3.55 25.82
C LEU A 83 -15.35 -3.46 25.18
N VAL A 84 -14.47 -2.63 25.75
CA VAL A 84 -13.08 -2.53 25.30
C VAL A 84 -12.31 -3.81 25.61
N ALA A 85 -12.49 -4.39 26.79
CA ALA A 85 -11.84 -5.65 27.13
C ALA A 85 -12.27 -6.80 26.21
N LYS A 86 -13.58 -6.94 25.96
CA LYS A 86 -14.13 -8.01 25.11
C LYS A 86 -13.68 -7.89 23.66
N ARG A 87 -13.77 -6.70 23.05
CA ARG A 87 -13.38 -6.50 21.63
C ARG A 87 -11.90 -6.71 21.34
N HIS A 88 -11.05 -6.72 22.37
CA HIS A 88 -9.61 -7.01 22.29
C HIS A 88 -9.25 -8.38 22.86
N TYR A 89 -10.23 -9.26 23.07
CA TYR A 89 -10.03 -10.60 23.65
C TYR A 89 -9.26 -10.58 24.98
N ARG A 90 -9.35 -9.48 25.74
CA ARG A 90 -8.64 -9.22 27.02
C ARG A 90 -7.11 -9.17 26.91
N LEU A 91 -6.56 -8.99 25.71
CA LEU A 91 -5.12 -8.80 25.45
C LEU A 91 -4.74 -7.33 25.64
N GLY A 92 -4.50 -6.92 26.89
CA GLY A 92 -4.37 -5.50 27.27
C GLY A 92 -2.96 -4.91 27.24
N HIS A 93 -1.91 -5.73 27.17
CA HIS A 93 -0.52 -5.26 27.34
C HIS A 93 0.17 -4.73 26.08
N GLY A 94 -0.45 -4.92 24.90
CA GLY A 94 0.15 -4.63 23.60
C GLY A 94 1.26 -5.61 23.23
N ILE A 95 2.10 -5.20 22.26
CA ILE A 95 3.26 -5.99 21.79
C ILE A 95 4.59 -5.32 22.15
N GLY A 96 5.63 -6.13 22.26
CA GLY A 96 7.00 -5.69 22.43
C GLY A 96 7.40 -5.22 23.83
N ARG A 97 8.59 -4.64 23.89
CA ARG A 97 9.19 -4.00 25.07
C ARG A 97 9.68 -2.60 24.71
N SER A 98 10.13 -1.85 25.71
CA SER A 98 10.55 -0.45 25.55
C SER A 98 11.62 -0.22 24.49
N GLY A 99 12.52 -1.18 24.25
CA GLY A 99 13.61 -1.05 23.27
C GLY A 99 13.54 -1.99 22.07
N ASP A 100 12.46 -2.77 21.91
CA ASP A 100 12.27 -3.67 20.77
C ASP A 100 10.80 -4.09 20.67
N ILE A 101 10.15 -3.70 19.57
CA ILE A 101 8.73 -4.02 19.34
C ILE A 101 8.49 -5.52 19.15
N THR A 102 9.52 -6.29 18.80
CA THR A 102 9.46 -7.74 18.55
C THR A 102 9.93 -8.57 19.74
N ALA A 103 10.34 -7.95 20.84
CA ALA A 103 10.79 -8.65 22.04
C ALA A 103 9.64 -9.29 22.82
N ILE A 104 9.93 -10.38 23.52
CA ILE A 104 8.97 -11.09 24.38
C ILE A 104 8.67 -10.24 25.61
N GLN A 105 7.39 -10.03 25.91
CA GLN A 105 6.92 -9.30 27.08
C GLN A 105 6.68 -10.26 28.25
N PRO A 106 7.47 -10.20 29.35
CA PRO A 106 7.30 -11.11 30.49
C PRO A 106 5.93 -10.97 31.18
N LYS A 107 5.32 -9.78 31.17
CA LYS A 107 3.96 -9.56 31.69
C LYS A 107 2.84 -10.07 30.76
N ALA A 108 3.18 -10.45 29.53
CA ALA A 108 2.21 -10.74 28.47
C ALA A 108 2.72 -11.86 27.56
N ALA A 109 2.84 -13.07 28.12
CA ALA A 109 3.35 -14.23 27.40
C ALA A 109 2.42 -14.61 26.23
N GLY A 110 1.11 -14.54 26.44
CA GLY A 110 0.11 -14.82 25.41
C GLY A 110 0.16 -13.84 24.26
N SER A 111 0.17 -12.53 24.55
CA SER A 111 0.36 -11.48 23.53
C SER A 111 1.68 -11.64 22.77
N SER A 112 2.74 -12.11 23.45
CA SER A 112 4.05 -12.35 22.82
C SER A 112 4.03 -13.55 21.87
N VAL A 113 3.38 -14.65 22.26
CA VAL A 113 3.18 -15.83 21.40
C VAL A 113 2.35 -15.45 20.18
N LEU A 114 1.23 -14.73 20.39
CA LEU A 114 0.38 -14.23 19.32
C LEU A 114 1.19 -13.45 18.29
N MET A 115 1.92 -12.41 18.74
CA MET A 115 2.77 -11.59 17.87
C MET A 115 3.78 -12.42 17.08
N LYS A 116 4.49 -13.35 17.74
CA LYS A 116 5.50 -14.18 17.08
C LYS A 116 4.88 -15.09 16.02
N ILE A 117 3.73 -15.70 16.30
CA ILE A 117 3.03 -16.54 15.32
C ILE A 117 2.49 -15.69 14.17
N THR A 118 1.85 -14.54 14.43
CA THR A 118 1.37 -13.65 13.37
C THR A 118 2.50 -13.20 12.45
N ASN A 119 3.68 -12.87 12.98
CA ASN A 119 4.86 -12.55 12.15
C ASN A 119 5.30 -13.74 11.29
N CYS A 120 5.20 -14.98 11.80
CA CYS A 120 5.51 -16.17 11.01
C CYS A 120 4.47 -16.39 9.89
N LEU A 121 3.18 -16.21 10.19
CA LEU A 121 2.08 -16.30 9.22
C LEU A 121 2.19 -15.21 8.15
N ALA A 122 2.51 -13.97 8.54
CA ALA A 122 2.79 -12.86 7.64
C ALA A 122 3.95 -13.20 6.69
N ARG A 123 5.02 -13.83 7.18
CA ARG A 123 6.13 -14.29 6.34
C ARG A 123 5.71 -15.39 5.37
N ASP A 124 4.93 -16.35 5.85
CA ASP A 124 4.47 -17.49 5.06
C ASP A 124 3.54 -17.02 3.92
N VAL A 125 2.60 -16.10 4.19
CA VAL A 125 1.74 -15.53 3.15
C VAL A 125 2.51 -14.67 2.14
N ILE A 126 3.56 -13.95 2.56
CA ILE A 126 4.46 -13.25 1.62
C ILE A 126 5.15 -14.24 0.68
N LYS A 127 5.60 -15.40 1.20
CA LYS A 127 6.20 -16.47 0.38
C LYS A 127 5.18 -17.09 -0.58
N LEU A 128 3.99 -17.42 -0.09
CA LEU A 128 2.89 -17.95 -0.91
C LEU A 128 2.51 -16.98 -2.04
N SER A 129 2.61 -15.67 -1.78
CA SER A 129 2.30 -14.63 -2.76
C SER A 129 3.38 -14.43 -3.82
N GLY A 130 4.57 -15.02 -3.67
CA GLY A 130 5.63 -15.06 -4.70
C GLY A 130 7.00 -14.52 -4.29
N VAL A 131 7.19 -14.01 -3.07
CA VAL A 131 8.51 -13.56 -2.57
C VAL A 131 9.15 -14.67 -1.74
N HIS A 132 9.55 -15.76 -2.40
CA HIS A 132 9.99 -17.00 -1.74
C HIS A 132 11.27 -16.82 -0.91
N SER A 133 12.16 -15.94 -1.35
CA SER A 133 13.46 -15.70 -0.73
C SER A 133 13.43 -14.81 0.52
N VAL A 134 12.27 -14.24 0.89
CA VAL A 134 12.12 -13.41 2.09
C VAL A 134 12.65 -14.12 3.34
N LYS A 135 13.50 -13.44 4.11
CA LYS A 135 14.15 -14.03 5.28
C LYS A 135 13.40 -13.70 6.56
N ASN A 136 12.98 -12.46 6.72
CA ASN A 136 12.35 -11.98 7.94
C ASN A 136 11.27 -10.93 7.65
N CYS A 137 10.30 -10.83 8.56
CA CYS A 137 9.33 -9.73 8.57
C CYS A 137 8.68 -9.60 9.95
N PHE A 138 8.06 -8.45 10.20
CA PHE A 138 7.21 -8.25 11.36
C PHE A 138 6.05 -7.31 11.04
N VAL A 139 4.92 -7.52 11.73
CA VAL A 139 3.77 -6.63 11.72
C VAL A 139 4.06 -5.45 12.64
N VAL A 140 3.86 -4.24 12.13
CA VAL A 140 3.99 -2.99 12.89
C VAL A 140 2.64 -2.27 12.88
N PRO A 141 2.13 -1.79 14.04
CA PRO A 141 0.81 -1.18 14.14
C PRO A 141 0.86 0.32 13.78
N VAL A 142 1.39 0.59 12.60
CA VAL A 142 1.36 1.90 11.96
C VAL A 142 1.02 1.74 10.48
N ALA A 143 0.45 2.77 9.87
CA ALA A 143 0.21 2.79 8.43
C ALA A 143 1.52 2.78 7.63
N THR A 144 1.46 2.38 6.36
CA THR A 144 2.63 2.15 5.49
C THR A 144 3.59 3.34 5.44
N GLY A 145 3.07 4.57 5.40
CA GLY A 145 3.92 5.78 5.43
C GLY A 145 4.79 5.88 6.68
N MET A 146 4.25 5.55 7.86
CA MET A 146 5.02 5.55 9.11
C MET A 146 5.95 4.35 9.22
N ALA A 147 5.60 3.21 8.61
CA ALA A 147 6.51 2.07 8.51
C ALA A 147 7.71 2.39 7.59
N LEU A 148 7.50 3.14 6.50
CA LEU A 148 8.58 3.69 5.67
C LEU A 148 9.47 4.66 6.47
N VAL A 149 8.88 5.54 7.30
CA VAL A 149 9.64 6.40 8.24
C VAL A 149 10.55 5.56 9.13
N LEU A 150 10.02 4.50 9.75
CA LEU A 150 10.79 3.63 10.64
C LEU A 150 11.99 2.98 9.92
N CYS A 151 11.79 2.52 8.68
CA CYS A 151 12.87 2.01 7.83
C CYS A 151 13.94 3.08 7.58
N MET A 152 13.52 4.29 7.17
CA MET A 152 14.43 5.40 6.88
C MET A 152 15.19 5.91 8.11
N LEU A 153 14.55 5.96 9.28
CA LEU A 153 15.21 6.31 10.54
C LEU A 153 16.28 5.27 10.93
N THR A 154 16.02 3.99 10.63
CA THR A 154 17.01 2.91 10.82
C THR A 154 18.18 3.08 9.86
N ILE A 155 17.90 3.33 8.57
CA ILE A 155 18.92 3.63 7.55
C ILE A 155 19.79 4.82 7.96
N LYS A 156 19.19 5.86 8.56
CA LYS A 156 19.91 7.05 9.05
C LYS A 156 21.00 6.71 10.07
N GLN A 157 20.79 5.70 10.91
CA GLN A 157 21.81 5.28 11.88
C GLN A 157 23.05 4.70 11.19
N HIS A 158 22.85 3.99 10.08
CA HIS A 158 23.93 3.43 9.27
C HIS A 158 24.57 4.47 8.32
N ARG A 159 23.84 5.55 8.01
CA ARG A 159 24.25 6.61 7.08
C ARG A 159 23.97 7.99 7.68
N PRO A 160 24.68 8.41 8.74
CA PRO A 160 24.36 9.64 9.47
C PRO A 160 24.54 10.92 8.64
N GLN A 161 25.39 10.88 7.61
CA GLN A 161 25.63 12.01 6.71
C GLN A 161 24.57 12.14 5.61
N ALA A 162 23.73 11.12 5.42
CA ALA A 162 22.74 11.13 4.36
C ALA A 162 21.66 12.19 4.60
N LYS A 163 21.32 12.91 3.53
CA LYS A 163 20.33 14.00 3.51
C LYS A 163 19.19 13.72 2.53
N TYR A 164 19.45 12.93 1.49
CA TYR A 164 18.54 12.77 0.36
C TYR A 164 17.91 11.39 0.29
N VAL A 165 16.66 11.33 -0.18
CA VAL A 165 16.02 10.09 -0.64
C VAL A 165 15.65 10.28 -2.10
N LEU A 166 16.22 9.45 -2.97
CA LEU A 166 15.84 9.44 -4.38
C LEU A 166 14.51 8.73 -4.54
N TRP A 167 13.56 9.36 -5.22
CA TRP A 167 12.18 8.89 -5.25
C TRP A 167 11.56 9.03 -6.64
N PRO A 168 11.41 7.93 -7.40
CA PRO A 168 10.61 7.88 -8.61
C PRO A 168 9.17 8.32 -8.32
N ARG A 169 8.74 9.40 -8.96
CA ARG A 169 7.52 10.13 -8.62
C ARG A 169 6.30 9.22 -8.62
N ILE A 170 5.55 9.25 -7.53
CA ILE A 170 4.17 8.77 -7.45
C ILE A 170 3.34 9.74 -6.62
N ASP A 171 2.23 10.21 -7.17
CA ASP A 171 1.42 11.26 -6.54
C ASP A 171 0.50 10.68 -5.46
N GLN A 172 1.12 10.28 -4.35
CA GLN A 172 0.49 9.77 -3.14
C GLN A 172 1.12 10.46 -1.94
N LYS A 173 0.31 11.19 -1.18
CA LYS A 173 0.81 12.10 -0.13
C LYS A 173 1.56 11.38 0.99
N SER A 174 1.14 10.17 1.39
CA SER A 174 1.68 9.47 2.56
C SER A 174 3.12 9.01 2.35
N CYS A 175 3.43 8.37 1.22
CA CYS A 175 4.80 7.94 0.94
C CYS A 175 5.73 9.15 0.72
N PHE A 176 5.29 10.20 0.03
CA PHE A 176 6.08 11.43 -0.07
C PHE A 176 6.34 12.07 1.30
N LYS A 177 5.29 12.23 2.11
CA LYS A 177 5.40 12.74 3.49
C LYS A 177 6.29 11.88 4.37
N SER A 178 6.40 10.58 4.12
CA SER A 178 7.27 9.69 4.92
C SER A 178 8.74 10.11 4.83
N ILE A 179 9.20 10.55 3.66
CA ILE A 179 10.58 11.03 3.47
C ILE A 179 10.83 12.26 4.35
N VAL A 180 9.95 13.25 4.23
CA VAL A 180 10.04 14.52 4.99
C VAL A 180 9.91 14.27 6.48
N THR A 181 9.01 13.37 6.90
CA THR A 181 8.79 13.02 8.31
C THR A 181 10.01 12.32 8.92
N ALA A 182 10.74 11.52 8.15
CA ALA A 182 12.01 10.94 8.57
C ALA A 182 13.17 11.96 8.63
N GLY A 183 12.93 13.21 8.24
CA GLY A 183 13.92 14.28 8.26
C GLY A 183 14.88 14.27 7.08
N PHE A 184 14.47 13.68 5.94
CA PHE A 184 15.23 13.69 4.70
C PHE A 184 14.61 14.65 3.66
N GLN A 185 15.42 15.07 2.71
CA GLN A 185 15.00 15.84 1.55
C GLN A 185 14.65 14.89 0.39
N PRO A 186 13.40 14.88 -0.10
CA PRO A 186 13.02 14.07 -1.26
C PRO A 186 13.63 14.66 -2.54
N VAL A 187 14.31 13.82 -3.31
CA VAL A 187 14.75 14.11 -4.68
C VAL A 187 13.79 13.41 -5.62
N ILE A 188 12.88 14.20 -6.20
CA ILE A 188 11.83 13.68 -7.06
C ILE A 188 12.43 13.39 -8.43
N ILE A 189 12.34 12.13 -8.85
CA ILE A 189 12.70 11.68 -10.19
C ILE A 189 11.42 11.58 -11.00
N GLU A 190 11.25 12.43 -12.00
CA GLU A 190 10.10 12.36 -12.91
C GLU A 190 10.11 11.03 -13.69
N ASN A 191 8.92 10.58 -14.07
CA ASN A 191 8.77 9.34 -14.85
C ASN A 191 8.99 9.61 -16.35
N VAL A 192 9.29 8.57 -17.11
CA VAL A 192 9.29 8.59 -18.58
C VAL A 192 7.96 8.07 -19.10
N LEU A 193 7.39 8.73 -20.11
CA LEU A 193 6.22 8.24 -20.84
C LEU A 193 6.66 7.22 -21.89
N GLU A 194 6.26 5.96 -21.72
CA GLU A 194 6.52 4.83 -22.63
C GLU A 194 5.17 4.33 -23.18
N GLY A 195 4.76 4.81 -24.35
CA GLY A 195 3.39 4.62 -24.83
C GLY A 195 2.38 5.34 -23.93
N ASP A 196 1.43 4.61 -23.35
CA ASP A 196 0.49 5.17 -22.36
C ASP A 196 1.01 5.10 -20.92
N GLU A 197 2.11 4.37 -20.66
CA GLU A 197 2.59 4.09 -19.30
C GLU A 197 3.59 5.12 -18.81
N LEU A 198 3.53 5.43 -17.51
CA LEU A 198 4.62 6.13 -16.83
C LEU A 198 5.54 5.14 -16.13
N ARG A 199 6.82 5.19 -16.50
CA ARG A 199 7.86 4.22 -16.13
C ARG A 199 9.05 4.92 -15.48
N THR A 200 9.86 4.16 -14.75
CA THR A 200 11.03 4.69 -14.04
C THR A 200 12.09 5.23 -15.00
N ASP A 201 12.55 6.45 -14.74
CA ASP A 201 13.75 7.03 -15.36
C ASP A 201 15.02 6.57 -14.62
N VAL A 202 15.53 5.39 -14.99
CA VAL A 202 16.75 4.82 -14.40
C VAL A 202 18.00 5.66 -14.75
N PRO A 203 18.18 6.18 -15.98
CA PRO A 203 19.26 7.11 -16.28
C PRO A 203 19.26 8.34 -15.35
N LYS A 204 18.10 8.96 -15.11
CA LYS A 204 17.99 10.11 -14.21
C LYS A 204 18.29 9.76 -12.75
N LEU A 205 17.91 8.56 -12.30
CA LEU A 205 18.34 8.04 -11.00
C LEU A 205 19.87 7.97 -10.91
N SER A 206 20.54 7.41 -11.91
CA SER A 206 22.01 7.32 -11.96
C SER A 206 22.64 8.70 -11.93
N GLU A 207 22.16 9.62 -12.77
CA GLU A 207 22.63 11.00 -12.82
C GLU A 207 22.53 11.69 -11.46
N GLN A 208 21.40 11.52 -10.74
CA GLN A 208 21.22 12.11 -9.42
C GLN A 208 22.11 11.46 -8.33
N ILE A 209 22.49 10.19 -8.49
CA ILE A 209 23.48 9.56 -7.62
C ILE A 209 24.84 10.24 -7.79
N ASP A 210 25.25 10.47 -9.05
CA ASP A 210 26.52 11.10 -9.37
C ASP A 210 26.57 12.57 -8.90
N VAL A 211 25.49 13.32 -9.13
CA VAL A 211 25.39 14.74 -8.75
C VAL A 211 25.40 14.94 -7.23
N LEU A 212 24.68 14.11 -6.47
CA LEU A 212 24.51 14.31 -5.04
C LEU A 212 25.59 13.64 -4.19
N GLY A 213 26.32 12.68 -4.76
CA GLY A 213 27.25 11.83 -4.01
C GLY A 213 26.51 10.72 -3.25
N ARG A 214 26.93 9.47 -3.47
CA ARG A 214 26.30 8.26 -2.91
C ARG A 214 26.20 8.27 -1.38
N GLU A 215 27.15 8.91 -0.69
CA GLU A 215 27.22 9.06 0.76
C GLU A 215 26.14 9.99 1.33
N ASN A 216 25.68 10.96 0.53
CA ASN A 216 24.60 11.89 0.93
C ASN A 216 23.21 11.29 0.69
N ILE A 217 23.12 10.11 0.09
CA ILE A 217 21.85 9.43 -0.21
C ILE A 217 21.58 8.37 0.86
N ALA A 218 20.41 8.48 1.50
CA ALA A 218 19.96 7.54 2.50
C ALA A 218 19.47 6.26 1.83
N CYS A 219 18.59 6.39 0.85
CA CYS A 219 18.11 5.29 0.04
C CYS A 219 17.52 5.76 -1.29
N VAL A 220 17.33 4.80 -2.20
CA VAL A 220 16.32 4.92 -3.27
C VAL A 220 15.01 4.34 -2.73
N MET A 221 13.95 5.14 -2.75
CA MET A 221 12.61 4.70 -2.35
C MET A 221 11.74 4.44 -3.59
N SER A 222 11.70 3.20 -4.08
CA SER A 222 10.89 2.80 -5.23
C SER A 222 9.47 2.40 -4.81
N THR A 223 8.55 2.26 -5.78
CA THR A 223 7.15 1.88 -5.57
C THR A 223 6.67 0.86 -6.61
N THR A 224 6.13 -0.27 -6.13
CA THR A 224 5.50 -1.28 -7.00
C THR A 224 4.04 -0.95 -7.27
N SER A 225 3.20 -1.07 -6.25
CA SER A 225 1.77 -0.93 -6.35
C SER A 225 1.39 0.55 -6.42
N CYS A 226 0.91 0.99 -7.58
CA CYS A 226 0.61 2.39 -7.89
C CYS A 226 -0.68 2.52 -8.73
N PHE A 227 -1.16 3.75 -8.90
CA PHE A 227 -2.32 4.03 -9.74
C PHE A 227 -1.87 4.17 -11.20
N ALA A 228 -2.67 3.63 -12.12
CA ALA A 228 -2.54 3.90 -13.54
C ALA A 228 -2.59 5.42 -13.81
N PRO A 229 -1.86 5.95 -14.81
CA PRO A 229 -1.08 5.25 -15.84
C PRO A 229 0.34 4.88 -15.42
N ARG A 230 0.74 5.16 -14.17
CA ARG A 230 2.01 4.69 -13.65
C ARG A 230 2.01 3.18 -13.49
N ALA A 231 3.15 2.58 -13.80
CA ALA A 231 3.42 1.17 -13.59
C ALA A 231 4.37 0.96 -12.38
N PRO A 232 4.48 -0.29 -11.88
CA PRO A 232 5.54 -0.64 -10.93
C PRO A 232 6.91 -0.20 -11.44
N ASP A 233 7.72 0.32 -10.53
CA ASP A 233 9.08 0.73 -10.87
C ASP A 233 9.90 -0.44 -11.45
N LYS A 234 10.89 -0.11 -12.28
CA LYS A 234 11.91 -1.00 -12.84
C LYS A 234 12.83 -1.54 -11.73
N LEU A 235 12.29 -2.40 -10.87
CA LEU A 235 12.94 -2.80 -9.61
C LEU A 235 14.26 -3.53 -9.82
N GLU A 236 14.38 -4.34 -10.87
CA GLU A 236 15.61 -5.09 -11.15
C GLU A 236 16.77 -4.13 -11.48
N GLU A 237 16.50 -3.11 -12.29
CA GLU A 237 17.45 -2.08 -12.68
C GLU A 237 17.80 -1.18 -11.50
N ILE A 238 16.81 -0.73 -10.72
CA ILE A 238 17.06 0.05 -9.50
C ILE A 238 17.88 -0.76 -8.50
N ALA A 239 17.57 -2.06 -8.32
CA ALA A 239 18.26 -2.91 -7.38
C ALA A 239 19.73 -3.15 -7.80
N LYS A 240 20.03 -3.30 -9.09
CA LYS A 240 21.40 -3.36 -9.61
C LYS A 240 22.14 -2.05 -9.34
N LEU A 241 21.53 -0.91 -9.68
CA LEU A 241 22.09 0.42 -9.44
C LEU A 241 22.40 0.68 -7.95
N CYS A 242 21.48 0.29 -7.06
CA CYS A 242 21.66 0.39 -5.61
C CYS A 242 22.78 -0.51 -5.09
N LYS A 243 22.92 -1.71 -5.66
CA LYS A 243 24.02 -2.64 -5.32
C LYS A 243 25.37 -2.07 -5.74
N GLU A 244 25.49 -1.61 -6.98
CA GLU A 244 26.72 -1.03 -7.55
C GLU A 244 27.19 0.21 -6.78
N ASN A 245 26.25 1.06 -6.34
CA ASN A 245 26.57 2.28 -5.63
C ASN A 245 26.60 2.13 -4.10
N ASN A 246 26.33 0.92 -3.57
CA ASN A 246 26.18 0.66 -2.13
C ASN A 246 25.19 1.63 -1.44
N ILE A 247 24.04 1.87 -2.08
CA ILE A 247 22.94 2.69 -1.56
C ILE A 247 21.80 1.76 -1.14
N PRO A 248 21.23 1.92 0.06
CA PRO A 248 20.06 1.17 0.48
C PRO A 248 18.86 1.33 -0.47
N HIS A 249 18.10 0.27 -0.68
CA HIS A 249 16.90 0.26 -1.50
C HIS A 249 15.68 -0.11 -0.66
N LEU A 250 14.78 0.85 -0.51
CA LEU A 250 13.53 0.72 0.24
C LEU A 250 12.35 0.66 -0.73
N VAL A 251 11.59 -0.42 -0.74
CA VAL A 251 10.46 -0.58 -1.67
C VAL A 251 9.12 -0.31 -0.97
N ASN A 252 8.38 0.68 -1.45
CA ASN A 252 6.98 0.88 -1.10
C ASN A 252 6.11 -0.12 -1.88
N ASN A 253 5.75 -1.22 -1.23
CA ASN A 253 4.89 -2.28 -1.75
C ASN A 253 3.49 -2.27 -1.11
N ALA A 254 2.96 -1.07 -0.85
CA ALA A 254 1.76 -0.82 -0.05
C ALA A 254 0.62 -1.83 -0.28
N TYR A 255 0.28 -2.11 -1.53
CA TYR A 255 -0.80 -3.04 -1.90
C TYR A 255 -0.36 -4.02 -2.99
N GLY A 256 0.91 -4.41 -2.98
CA GLY A 256 1.48 -5.28 -4.02
C GLY A 256 1.52 -6.76 -3.69
N ILE A 257 1.26 -7.20 -2.44
CA ILE A 257 1.21 -8.63 -2.09
C ILE A 257 0.12 -9.35 -2.88
N GLN A 258 -1.01 -8.68 -3.09
CA GLN A 258 -2.15 -9.22 -3.84
C GLN A 258 -1.91 -9.41 -5.36
N ALA A 259 -0.75 -8.97 -5.88
CA ALA A 259 -0.44 -9.03 -7.30
C ALA A 259 0.86 -9.78 -7.56
N SER A 260 0.76 -10.97 -8.15
CA SER A 260 1.92 -11.83 -8.43
C SER A 260 3.00 -11.16 -9.29
N LYS A 261 2.65 -10.18 -10.14
CA LYS A 261 3.63 -9.38 -10.89
C LYS A 261 4.48 -8.50 -9.97
N CYS A 262 3.89 -7.89 -8.94
CA CYS A 262 4.63 -7.07 -7.96
C CYS A 262 5.52 -7.93 -7.06
N THR A 263 5.02 -9.06 -6.58
CA THR A 263 5.81 -9.98 -5.73
C THR A 263 6.93 -10.66 -6.53
N HIS A 264 6.69 -11.04 -7.78
CA HIS A 264 7.75 -11.55 -8.65
C HIS A 264 8.83 -10.49 -8.91
N LEU A 265 8.46 -9.22 -9.15
CA LEU A 265 9.44 -8.13 -9.29
C LEU A 265 10.30 -7.96 -8.03
N LEU A 266 9.73 -8.09 -6.83
CA LEU A 266 10.51 -8.07 -5.58
C LEU A 266 11.51 -9.24 -5.51
N GLU A 267 11.06 -10.45 -5.85
CA GLU A 267 11.91 -11.65 -5.86
C GLU A 267 13.05 -11.52 -6.88
N GLN A 268 12.77 -11.03 -8.09
CA GLN A 268 13.78 -10.84 -9.13
C GLN A 268 14.78 -9.76 -8.75
N ALA A 269 14.31 -8.61 -8.28
CA ALA A 269 15.17 -7.50 -7.87
C ALA A 269 16.10 -7.87 -6.70
N ALA A 270 15.61 -8.64 -5.73
CA ALA A 270 16.43 -9.18 -4.65
C ALA A 270 17.47 -10.20 -5.14
N ARG A 271 17.15 -10.97 -6.19
CA ARG A 271 18.07 -11.94 -6.81
C ARG A 271 19.21 -11.25 -7.56
N VAL A 272 18.92 -10.21 -8.33
CA VAL A 272 19.90 -9.59 -9.24
C VAL A 272 20.63 -8.39 -8.64
N GLY A 273 20.08 -7.79 -7.58
CA GLY A 273 20.55 -6.51 -7.04
C GLY A 273 20.46 -6.44 -5.51
N ARG A 274 20.07 -5.28 -5.01
CA ARG A 274 19.90 -4.97 -3.57
C ARG A 274 18.46 -4.50 -3.29
N ILE A 275 17.83 -5.10 -2.27
CA ILE A 275 16.64 -4.60 -1.58
C ILE A 275 16.89 -4.79 -0.08
N ASP A 276 16.86 -3.71 0.69
CA ASP A 276 17.09 -3.74 2.13
C ASP A 276 15.79 -4.02 2.88
N ALA A 277 14.70 -3.36 2.49
CA ALA A 277 13.37 -3.61 3.02
C ALA A 277 12.27 -3.30 2.00
N PHE A 278 11.12 -3.96 2.16
CA PHE A 278 9.89 -3.66 1.45
C PHE A 278 8.72 -3.62 2.43
N VAL A 279 7.82 -2.65 2.26
CA VAL A 279 6.76 -2.34 3.23
C VAL A 279 5.39 -2.47 2.58
N GLN A 280 4.45 -3.14 3.25
CA GLN A 280 3.09 -3.40 2.73
C GLN A 280 2.05 -3.05 3.79
N SER A 281 0.88 -2.56 3.37
CA SER A 281 -0.24 -2.29 4.29
C SER A 281 -1.02 -3.57 4.57
N THR A 282 -1.53 -3.71 5.79
CA THR A 282 -2.35 -4.88 6.14
C THR A 282 -3.75 -4.77 5.56
N ASP A 283 -4.37 -3.59 5.66
CA ASP A 283 -5.74 -3.34 5.18
C ASP A 283 -5.91 -3.64 3.69
N LYS A 284 -4.96 -3.22 2.85
CA LYS A 284 -5.07 -3.34 1.40
C LYS A 284 -4.80 -4.74 0.87
N ASN A 285 -4.07 -5.57 1.62
CA ASN A 285 -3.66 -6.91 1.16
C ASN A 285 -4.38 -8.05 1.89
N PHE A 286 -5.01 -7.78 3.03
CA PHE A 286 -5.63 -8.78 3.89
C PHE A 286 -7.03 -8.39 4.37
N MET A 287 -7.63 -7.32 3.87
CA MET A 287 -9.04 -6.96 4.17
C MET A 287 -9.31 -6.73 5.67
N VAL A 288 -8.33 -6.18 6.38
CA VAL A 288 -8.43 -5.79 7.81
C VAL A 288 -8.58 -4.27 7.95
N PRO A 289 -8.93 -3.74 9.14
CA PRO A 289 -8.97 -2.29 9.37
C PRO A 289 -7.62 -1.59 9.07
N VAL A 290 -7.72 -0.32 8.67
CA VAL A 290 -6.55 0.54 8.46
C VAL A 290 -5.77 0.73 9.76
N GLY A 291 -4.45 0.61 9.69
CA GLY A 291 -3.57 0.94 10.82
C GLY A 291 -2.39 -0.01 11.02
N GLY A 292 -2.33 -1.13 10.28
CA GLY A 292 -1.19 -2.04 10.29
C GLY A 292 -0.36 -1.98 9.01
N SER A 293 0.90 -2.40 9.13
CA SER A 293 1.79 -2.68 8.00
C SER A 293 2.70 -3.85 8.32
N ILE A 294 3.27 -4.45 7.29
CA ILE A 294 4.33 -5.44 7.41
C ILE A 294 5.61 -4.78 6.89
N ILE A 295 6.71 -4.95 7.62
CA ILE A 295 8.06 -4.62 7.15
C ILE A 295 8.76 -5.95 6.93
N ALA A 296 9.25 -6.18 5.72
CA ALA A 296 9.88 -7.44 5.31
C ALA A 296 11.19 -7.17 4.57
N GLY A 297 12.08 -8.16 4.54
CA GLY A 297 13.35 -8.04 3.83
C GLY A 297 14.11 -9.35 3.69
N PHE A 298 15.25 -9.23 3.02
CA PHE A 298 16.12 -10.34 2.66
C PHE A 298 17.33 -10.46 3.59
N ASP A 299 17.60 -9.45 4.43
CA ASP A 299 18.54 -9.51 5.53
C ASP A 299 17.79 -9.56 6.87
N LYS A 300 17.95 -10.65 7.61
CA LYS A 300 17.30 -10.83 8.91
C LYS A 300 17.77 -9.77 9.92
N ASN A 301 19.06 -9.46 9.95
CA ASN A 301 19.65 -8.57 10.95
C ASN A 301 19.14 -7.14 10.77
N PHE A 302 19.14 -6.65 9.53
CA PHE A 302 18.59 -5.33 9.23
C PHE A 302 17.10 -5.22 9.59
N ILE A 303 16.30 -6.25 9.29
CA ILE A 303 14.87 -6.26 9.67
C ILE A 303 14.69 -6.27 11.20
N ASP A 304 15.53 -7.01 11.94
CA ASP A 304 15.50 -6.99 13.41
C ASP A 304 15.93 -5.62 13.98
N GLU A 305 16.87 -4.92 13.34
CA GLU A 305 17.26 -3.55 13.71
C GLU A 305 16.13 -2.54 13.52
N ILE A 306 15.34 -2.66 12.44
CA ILE A 306 14.15 -1.81 12.26
C ILE A 306 13.14 -2.04 13.39
N GLY A 307 12.99 -3.29 13.85
CA GLY A 307 12.14 -3.61 15.01
C GLY A 307 12.62 -2.97 16.31
N LYS A 308 13.94 -2.93 16.53
CA LYS A 308 14.59 -2.28 17.69
C LYS A 308 14.53 -0.75 17.63
N MET A 309 14.44 -0.18 16.42
CA MET A 309 14.32 1.27 16.23
C MET A 309 12.98 1.83 16.73
N TYR A 310 11.94 1.00 16.87
CA TYR A 310 10.64 1.44 17.37
C TYR A 310 10.70 1.76 18.89
N PRO A 311 10.44 3.00 19.32
CA PRO A 311 10.55 3.36 20.73
C PRO A 311 9.27 3.00 21.49
N GLY A 312 9.35 1.99 22.36
CA GLY A 312 8.25 1.63 23.25
C GLY A 312 7.47 0.38 22.83
N ARG A 313 6.38 0.14 23.56
CA ARG A 313 5.38 -0.88 23.20
C ARG A 313 4.40 -0.32 22.18
N ALA A 314 3.72 -1.20 21.48
CA ALA A 314 2.75 -0.80 20.47
C ALA A 314 1.42 -1.56 20.61
N SER A 315 0.38 -1.09 19.91
CA SER A 315 -0.93 -1.75 19.88
C SER A 315 -0.82 -3.16 19.29
N SER A 316 -1.53 -4.12 19.90
CA SER A 316 -1.68 -5.48 19.37
C SER A 316 -2.81 -5.61 18.36
N THR A 317 -3.68 -4.60 18.18
CA THR A 317 -4.89 -4.73 17.36
C THR A 317 -4.59 -5.14 15.91
N PRO A 318 -3.67 -4.50 15.16
CA PRO A 318 -3.39 -4.93 13.79
C PRO A 318 -2.78 -6.35 13.71
N THR A 319 -2.09 -6.79 14.77
CA THR A 319 -1.57 -8.16 14.90
C THR A 319 -2.69 -9.17 15.14
N ILE A 320 -3.68 -8.82 15.98
CA ILE A 320 -4.86 -9.65 16.25
C ILE A 320 -5.71 -9.76 14.98
N ASP A 321 -6.00 -8.66 14.32
CA ASP A 321 -6.82 -8.64 13.10
C ASP A 321 -6.19 -9.54 12.02
N LEU A 322 -4.89 -9.37 11.76
CA LEU A 322 -4.19 -10.19 10.77
C LEU A 322 -4.12 -11.67 11.18
N PHE A 323 -3.94 -11.96 12.46
CA PHE A 323 -3.95 -13.34 12.98
C PHE A 323 -5.29 -14.02 12.70
N ILE A 324 -6.39 -13.38 13.12
CA ILE A 324 -7.74 -13.89 12.91
C ILE A 324 -7.98 -14.13 11.43
N THR A 325 -7.73 -13.12 10.59
CA THR A 325 -8.00 -13.22 9.15
C THR A 325 -7.20 -14.32 8.46
N LEU A 326 -5.91 -14.46 8.76
CA LEU A 326 -5.08 -15.49 8.13
C LEU A 326 -5.48 -16.91 8.56
N LEU A 327 -5.93 -17.09 9.82
CA LEU A 327 -6.46 -18.38 10.27
C LEU A 327 -7.84 -18.68 9.69
N SER A 328 -8.73 -17.69 9.58
CA SER A 328 -10.06 -17.86 8.97
C SER A 328 -9.98 -18.19 7.48
N LEU A 329 -9.02 -17.61 6.76
CA LEU A 329 -8.84 -17.87 5.33
C LEU A 329 -8.09 -19.19 5.07
N GLY A 330 -7.05 -19.46 5.87
CA GLY A 330 -6.04 -20.45 5.51
C GLY A 330 -5.33 -20.10 4.19
N SER A 331 -4.41 -20.97 3.77
CA SER A 331 -3.69 -20.79 2.51
C SER A 331 -4.62 -20.93 1.29
N THR A 332 -5.57 -21.88 1.31
CA THR A 332 -6.53 -22.11 0.23
C THR A 332 -7.41 -20.88 0.01
N GLY A 333 -7.98 -20.32 1.10
CA GLY A 333 -8.83 -19.14 1.01
C GLY A 333 -8.09 -17.90 0.52
N TYR A 334 -6.86 -17.67 1.00
CA TYR A 334 -6.06 -16.53 0.53
C TYR A 334 -5.68 -16.68 -0.95
N MET A 335 -5.24 -17.87 -1.38
CA MET A 335 -4.92 -18.13 -2.79
C MET A 335 -6.15 -17.99 -3.70
N LYS A 336 -7.34 -18.39 -3.22
CA LYS A 336 -8.60 -18.15 -3.91
C LYS A 336 -8.84 -16.65 -4.10
N LEU A 337 -8.68 -15.82 -3.07
CA LEU A 337 -8.83 -14.36 -3.19
C LEU A 337 -7.85 -13.75 -4.22
N LEU A 338 -6.60 -14.24 -4.28
CA LEU A 338 -5.63 -13.80 -5.30
C LEU A 338 -6.06 -14.18 -6.72
N LYS A 339 -6.64 -15.38 -6.88
CA LYS A 339 -7.18 -15.85 -8.16
C LYS A 339 -8.39 -15.02 -8.58
N ASP A 340 -9.37 -14.87 -7.69
CA ASP A 340 -10.59 -14.11 -7.92
C ASP A 340 -10.26 -12.66 -8.30
N ARG A 341 -9.28 -12.03 -7.64
CA ARG A 341 -8.80 -10.69 -8.01
C ARG A 341 -8.27 -10.62 -9.44
N LYS A 342 -7.52 -11.62 -9.92
CA LYS A 342 -7.02 -11.67 -11.30
C LYS A 342 -8.17 -11.81 -12.31
N GLU A 343 -9.19 -12.60 -11.97
CA GLU A 343 -10.39 -12.74 -12.78
C GLU A 343 -11.18 -11.44 -12.83
N MET A 344 -11.36 -10.77 -11.68
CA MET A 344 -12.02 -9.46 -11.60
C MET A 344 -11.24 -8.37 -12.32
N PHE A 345 -9.90 -8.41 -12.33
CA PHE A 345 -9.10 -7.49 -13.14
C PHE A 345 -9.41 -7.64 -14.64
N LYS A 346 -9.48 -8.87 -15.16
CA LYS A 346 -9.86 -9.12 -16.55
C LYS A 346 -11.29 -8.69 -16.84
N TYR A 347 -12.21 -9.03 -15.94
CA TYR A 347 -13.62 -8.70 -16.08
C TYR A 347 -13.86 -7.18 -16.10
N LEU A 348 -13.29 -6.46 -15.13
CA LEU A 348 -13.32 -5.01 -15.06
C LEU A 348 -12.66 -4.37 -16.29
N LYS A 349 -11.51 -4.89 -16.76
CA LYS A 349 -10.83 -4.40 -17.96
C LYS A 349 -11.75 -4.45 -19.18
N ASN A 350 -12.38 -5.59 -19.43
CA ASN A 350 -13.26 -5.77 -20.58
C ASN A 350 -14.51 -4.88 -20.47
N ALA A 351 -15.17 -4.88 -19.31
CA ALA A 351 -16.38 -4.09 -19.10
C ALA A 351 -16.12 -2.58 -19.18
N LEU A 352 -14.96 -2.12 -18.67
CA LEU A 352 -14.54 -0.73 -18.77
C LEU A 352 -14.16 -0.34 -20.20
N SER A 353 -13.51 -1.23 -20.97
CA SER A 353 -13.22 -1.00 -22.40
C SER A 353 -14.50 -0.80 -23.20
N SER A 354 -15.47 -1.71 -23.07
CA SER A 354 -16.75 -1.60 -23.78
C SER A 354 -17.53 -0.35 -23.36
N CYS A 355 -17.47 0.04 -22.09
CA CYS A 355 -18.06 1.30 -21.61
C CYS A 355 -17.33 2.52 -22.20
N ALA A 356 -15.99 2.50 -22.26
CA ALA A 356 -15.20 3.55 -22.87
C ALA A 356 -15.58 3.77 -24.34
N GLU A 357 -15.55 2.69 -25.12
CA GLU A 357 -15.84 2.69 -26.57
C GLU A 357 -17.24 3.25 -26.86
N LYS A 358 -18.24 2.84 -26.06
CA LYS A 358 -19.62 3.34 -26.17
C LYS A 358 -19.71 4.88 -26.04
N HIS A 359 -18.83 5.49 -25.25
CA HIS A 359 -18.79 6.93 -25.00
C HIS A 359 -17.66 7.64 -25.76
N GLY A 360 -17.11 7.02 -26.82
CA GLY A 360 -16.04 7.61 -27.62
C GLY A 360 -14.72 7.82 -26.87
N GLN A 361 -14.53 7.11 -25.76
CA GLN A 361 -13.30 7.06 -24.98
C GLN A 361 -12.57 5.74 -25.24
N GLU A 362 -11.36 5.61 -24.72
CA GLU A 362 -10.58 4.39 -24.82
C GLU A 362 -9.99 4.00 -23.47
N LEU A 363 -9.66 2.72 -23.32
CA LEU A 363 -8.88 2.24 -22.20
C LEU A 363 -7.39 2.36 -22.54
N LEU A 364 -6.62 3.04 -21.67
CA LEU A 364 -5.18 3.20 -21.84
C LEU A 364 -4.45 1.86 -21.80
N THR A 365 -3.45 1.69 -22.67
CA THR A 365 -2.66 0.47 -22.82
C THR A 365 -1.58 0.37 -21.76
N ILE A 366 -1.96 -0.13 -20.58
CA ILE A 366 -1.09 -0.26 -19.42
C ILE A 366 -0.87 -1.76 -19.10
N ASN A 367 0.24 -2.31 -19.58
CA ASN A 367 0.59 -3.73 -19.49
C ASN A 367 1.31 -4.10 -18.17
N ASN A 368 1.98 -3.13 -17.54
CA ASN A 368 2.81 -3.33 -16.37
C ASN A 368 2.06 -3.12 -15.05
N ASN A 369 0.93 -2.43 -15.05
CA ASN A 369 0.04 -2.33 -13.89
C ASN A 369 -1.05 -3.43 -13.93
N GLN A 370 -1.04 -4.33 -12.95
CA GLN A 370 -1.95 -5.49 -12.88
C GLN A 370 -3.03 -5.34 -11.79
N ILE A 371 -3.17 -4.13 -11.26
CA ILE A 371 -4.16 -3.77 -10.24
C ILE A 371 -5.02 -2.61 -10.73
N SER A 372 -4.39 -1.53 -11.19
CA SER A 372 -5.06 -0.30 -11.63
C SER A 372 -5.03 -0.17 -13.15
N MET A 373 -6.11 0.38 -13.70
CA MET A 373 -6.30 0.72 -15.11
C MET A 373 -6.86 2.14 -15.22
N ALA A 374 -6.77 2.73 -16.40
CA ALA A 374 -7.27 4.08 -16.66
C ALA A 374 -7.97 4.14 -18.01
N MET A 375 -9.11 4.84 -18.06
CA MET A 375 -9.81 5.20 -19.30
C MET A 375 -9.63 6.69 -19.58
N THR A 376 -9.54 7.07 -20.84
CA THR A 376 -9.44 8.47 -21.23
C THR A 376 -10.72 9.24 -20.93
N LEU A 377 -10.58 10.56 -20.79
CA LEU A 377 -11.67 11.52 -20.75
C LEU A 377 -11.31 12.69 -21.70
N ARG A 378 -11.28 12.40 -23.00
CA ARG A 378 -10.92 13.33 -24.09
C ARG A 378 -12.09 14.25 -24.43
N TYR A 379 -12.41 15.15 -23.51
CA TYR A 379 -13.33 16.25 -23.75
C TYR A 379 -12.55 17.53 -24.09
N GLU A 380 -13.22 18.52 -24.68
CA GLU A 380 -12.66 19.85 -24.89
C GLU A 380 -12.12 20.46 -23.58
N GLU A 381 -11.09 21.31 -23.67
CA GLU A 381 -10.45 21.93 -22.51
C GLU A 381 -11.38 22.85 -21.70
N SER A 382 -12.46 23.33 -22.33
CA SER A 382 -13.53 24.09 -21.66
C SER A 382 -14.35 23.26 -20.67
N VAL A 383 -14.26 21.93 -20.74
CA VAL A 383 -15.09 20.98 -20.00
C VAL A 383 -14.43 20.58 -18.69
N ASN A 384 -15.12 20.83 -17.57
CA ASN A 384 -14.64 20.40 -16.26
C ASN A 384 -14.85 18.90 -16.02
N VAL A 385 -13.93 18.09 -16.53
CA VAL A 385 -13.95 16.61 -16.38
C VAL A 385 -14.00 16.14 -14.92
N THR A 386 -13.54 16.95 -13.96
CA THR A 386 -13.53 16.55 -12.53
C THR A 386 -14.94 16.41 -11.94
N GLU A 387 -15.96 16.99 -12.59
CA GLU A 387 -17.36 16.81 -12.21
C GLU A 387 -17.81 15.34 -12.33
N ILE A 388 -17.27 14.58 -13.29
CA ILE A 388 -17.53 13.14 -13.45
C ILE A 388 -17.22 12.41 -12.14
N GLY A 389 -16.10 12.73 -11.49
CA GLY A 389 -15.72 12.15 -10.20
C GLY A 389 -16.75 12.46 -9.11
N SER A 390 -17.22 13.70 -9.05
CA SER A 390 -18.25 14.13 -8.09
C SER A 390 -19.61 13.46 -8.36
N MET A 391 -19.98 13.28 -9.63
CA MET A 391 -21.21 12.61 -10.04
C MET A 391 -21.21 11.12 -9.70
N LEU A 392 -20.06 10.45 -9.84
CA LEU A 392 -19.86 9.06 -9.44
C LEU A 392 -19.92 8.91 -7.92
N PHE A 393 -19.26 9.80 -7.18
CA PHE A 393 -19.28 9.77 -5.72
C PHE A 393 -20.70 9.94 -5.14
N LYS A 394 -21.48 10.89 -5.67
CA LYS A 394 -22.91 11.07 -5.32
C LYS A 394 -23.78 9.84 -5.63
N ARG A 395 -23.30 8.94 -6.50
CA ARG A 395 -23.96 7.68 -6.86
C ARG A 395 -23.35 6.49 -6.15
N PHE A 396 -22.68 6.70 -5.01
CA PHE A 396 -22.08 5.65 -4.18
C PHE A 396 -21.01 4.82 -4.92
N VAL A 397 -20.27 5.44 -5.84
CA VAL A 397 -19.04 4.86 -6.40
C VAL A 397 -17.85 5.45 -5.64
N SER A 398 -17.05 4.58 -5.03
CA SER A 398 -15.82 4.97 -4.32
C SER A 398 -14.59 4.37 -5.01
N GLY A 399 -13.42 4.92 -4.72
CA GLY A 399 -12.14 4.38 -5.20
C GLY A 399 -11.73 4.79 -6.63
N THR A 400 -12.63 5.37 -7.42
CA THR A 400 -12.27 5.99 -8.70
C THR A 400 -11.59 7.34 -8.49
N ARG A 401 -10.69 7.71 -9.40
CA ARG A 401 -10.04 9.03 -9.42
C ARG A 401 -10.21 9.60 -10.81
N VAL A 402 -10.61 10.86 -10.90
CA VAL A 402 -10.62 11.61 -12.16
C VAL A 402 -9.47 12.60 -12.12
N ILE A 403 -8.59 12.51 -13.10
CA ILE A 403 -7.40 13.35 -13.23
C ILE A 403 -7.58 14.21 -14.47
N ALA A 404 -7.64 15.53 -14.28
CA ALA A 404 -7.64 16.48 -15.38
C ALA A 404 -6.22 16.69 -15.91
N LYS A 405 -6.08 16.85 -17.23
CA LYS A 405 -4.82 17.16 -17.92
C LYS A 405 -4.11 18.36 -17.28
N ASP A 406 -4.86 19.40 -16.95
CA ASP A 406 -4.37 20.65 -16.35
C ASP A 406 -4.97 20.89 -14.96
N SER A 407 -4.65 19.99 -14.03
CA SER A 407 -5.09 20.08 -12.62
C SER A 407 -4.32 21.12 -11.80
N GLY A 408 -3.41 21.87 -12.43
CA GLY A 408 -2.68 22.98 -11.82
C GLY A 408 -1.54 22.51 -10.90
N THR A 409 -1.08 23.41 -10.04
CA THR A 409 0.02 23.11 -9.10
C THR A 409 -0.52 22.82 -7.71
N LYS A 410 0.03 21.79 -7.07
CA LYS A 410 -0.28 21.44 -5.69
C LYS A 410 0.98 21.47 -4.83
N GLU A 411 0.91 22.16 -3.70
CA GLU A 411 1.98 22.15 -2.72
C GLU A 411 1.78 21.06 -1.66
N ILE A 412 2.82 20.26 -1.41
CA ILE A 412 2.87 19.26 -0.34
C ILE A 412 4.22 19.39 0.35
N CYS A 413 4.23 19.64 1.67
CA CYS A 413 5.44 19.82 2.45
C CYS A 413 6.44 20.80 1.80
N LYS A 414 5.95 21.97 1.36
CA LYS A 414 6.75 23.02 0.70
C LYS A 414 7.37 22.61 -0.64
N ARG A 415 6.84 21.54 -1.27
CA ARG A 415 7.23 21.12 -2.61
C ARG A 415 6.03 21.19 -3.55
N SER A 416 6.22 21.90 -4.66
CA SER A 416 5.22 22.07 -5.71
C SER A 416 5.25 20.88 -6.67
N PHE A 417 4.07 20.36 -6.97
CA PHE A 417 3.83 19.33 -7.97
C PHE A 417 2.89 19.88 -9.04
N VAL A 418 3.35 19.91 -10.28
CA VAL A 418 2.49 20.23 -11.42
C VAL A 418 1.67 18.99 -11.76
N ASN A 419 0.37 19.19 -11.96
CA ASN A 419 -0.61 18.17 -12.30
C ASN A 419 -0.63 16.98 -11.31
N PHE A 420 -0.69 17.31 -10.02
CA PHE A 420 -0.66 16.31 -8.95
C PHE A 420 -1.83 15.33 -9.06
N GLY A 421 -1.48 14.06 -9.19
CA GLY A 421 -2.38 12.95 -9.37
C GLY A 421 -2.07 12.20 -10.67
N ALA A 422 -1.48 12.89 -11.65
CA ALA A 422 -1.07 12.38 -12.94
C ALA A 422 0.24 11.58 -12.91
N HIS A 423 1.04 11.73 -11.85
CA HIS A 423 2.39 11.14 -11.74
C HIS A 423 3.38 11.72 -12.76
N TYR A 424 3.00 12.78 -13.46
CA TYR A 424 3.75 13.40 -14.54
C TYR A 424 3.26 14.82 -14.73
N ASN A 425 4.15 15.72 -15.16
CA ASN A 425 3.79 17.13 -15.32
C ASN A 425 2.84 17.34 -16.49
N ASN A 426 3.01 16.62 -17.61
CA ASN A 426 2.28 16.88 -18.85
C ASN A 426 1.72 15.58 -19.44
N TYR A 427 0.83 14.88 -18.71
CA TYR A 427 0.23 13.64 -19.24
C TYR A 427 -0.73 13.98 -20.40
N PRO A 428 -0.79 13.21 -21.50
CA PRO A 428 -1.41 13.66 -22.76
C PRO A 428 -2.91 13.98 -22.68
N CYS A 429 -3.65 13.37 -21.75
CA CYS A 429 -5.09 13.56 -21.63
C CYS A 429 -5.57 13.49 -20.17
N SER A 430 -6.80 13.97 -19.95
CA SER A 430 -7.54 13.66 -18.73
C SER A 430 -7.94 12.18 -18.73
N TYR A 431 -8.11 11.58 -17.55
CA TYR A 431 -8.47 10.17 -17.44
C TYR A 431 -9.18 9.86 -16.11
N LEU A 432 -9.88 8.72 -16.09
CA LEU A 432 -10.46 8.12 -14.90
C LEU A 432 -9.75 6.81 -14.58
N THR A 433 -9.38 6.60 -13.32
CA THR A 433 -8.80 5.33 -12.85
C THR A 433 -9.85 4.43 -12.21
N ALA A 434 -9.73 3.13 -12.47
CA ALA A 434 -10.38 2.06 -11.71
C ALA A 434 -9.33 1.01 -11.30
N ALA A 435 -9.64 0.17 -10.31
CA ALA A 435 -8.73 -0.87 -9.86
C ALA A 435 -9.48 -2.11 -9.39
N ALA A 436 -8.89 -3.28 -9.67
CA ALA A 436 -9.35 -4.56 -9.13
C ALA A 436 -8.45 -4.97 -7.95
N GLY A 437 -8.82 -4.48 -6.77
CA GLY A 437 -8.23 -4.87 -5.48
C GLY A 437 -8.78 -6.20 -4.97
N ILE A 438 -8.05 -6.85 -4.06
CA ILE A 438 -8.44 -8.11 -3.43
C ILE A 438 -9.79 -7.93 -2.69
N GLY A 439 -10.68 -8.90 -2.87
CA GLY A 439 -12.05 -8.83 -2.33
C GLY A 439 -13.06 -8.11 -3.21
N MET A 440 -12.66 -7.52 -4.35
CA MET A 440 -13.63 -7.00 -5.33
C MET A 440 -14.52 -8.13 -5.86
N THR A 441 -15.81 -7.84 -6.03
CA THR A 441 -16.81 -8.79 -6.53
C THR A 441 -17.29 -8.40 -7.94
N LYS A 442 -17.95 -9.33 -8.62
CA LYS A 442 -18.61 -9.06 -9.91
C LYS A 442 -19.68 -7.98 -9.77
N THR A 443 -20.44 -8.00 -8.68
CA THR A 443 -21.48 -7.00 -8.38
C THR A 443 -20.89 -5.59 -8.27
N ASP A 444 -19.69 -5.44 -7.71
CA ASP A 444 -18.99 -4.14 -7.67
C ASP A 444 -18.71 -3.63 -9.09
N VAL A 445 -18.20 -4.50 -9.97
CA VAL A 445 -17.91 -4.16 -11.38
C VAL A 445 -19.19 -3.77 -12.11
N ASP A 446 -20.23 -4.61 -12.06
CA ASP A 446 -21.48 -4.38 -12.78
C ASP A 446 -22.17 -3.08 -12.33
N THR A 447 -22.18 -2.84 -11.02
CA THR A 447 -22.74 -1.63 -10.43
C THR A 447 -21.95 -0.39 -10.82
N PHE A 448 -20.61 -0.47 -10.80
CA PHE A 448 -19.74 0.61 -11.24
C PHE A 448 -19.99 0.96 -12.70
N ILE A 449 -19.97 -0.03 -13.60
CA ILE A 449 -20.12 0.18 -15.05
C ILE A 449 -21.50 0.76 -15.38
N ASN A 450 -22.58 0.27 -14.76
CA ASN A 450 -23.92 0.85 -14.95
C ASN A 450 -24.00 2.32 -14.54
N ARG A 451 -23.38 2.66 -13.39
CA ARG A 451 -23.37 4.04 -12.88
C ARG A 451 -22.48 4.95 -13.73
N LEU A 452 -21.32 4.45 -14.17
CA LEU A 452 -20.41 5.15 -15.07
C LEU A 452 -21.08 5.45 -16.41
N ASP A 453 -21.73 4.46 -17.02
CA ASP A 453 -22.46 4.61 -18.28
C ASP A 453 -23.49 5.74 -18.22
N LYS A 454 -24.29 5.79 -17.15
CA LYS A 454 -25.27 6.85 -16.91
C LYS A 454 -24.63 8.22 -16.69
N VAL A 455 -23.49 8.28 -16.00
CA VAL A 455 -22.76 9.52 -15.77
C VAL A 455 -22.19 10.06 -17.08
N LEU A 456 -21.51 9.22 -17.86
CA LEU A 456 -20.94 9.61 -19.15
C LEU A 456 -22.02 10.00 -20.16
N ALA A 457 -23.13 9.26 -20.26
CA ALA A 457 -24.25 9.62 -21.13
C ALA A 457 -24.82 11.01 -20.80
N LYS A 458 -25.01 11.30 -19.50
CA LYS A 458 -25.48 12.62 -19.07
C LYS A 458 -24.46 13.71 -19.39
N PHE A 459 -23.17 13.42 -19.22
CA PHE A 459 -22.09 14.35 -19.45
C PHE A 459 -21.98 14.72 -20.93
N SER A 460 -22.01 13.74 -21.83
CA SER A 460 -21.99 13.95 -23.28
C SER A 460 -23.21 14.72 -23.81
N ASN A 461 -24.40 14.49 -23.24
CA ASN A 461 -25.62 15.21 -23.60
C ASN A 461 -25.64 16.68 -23.14
N SER A 462 -24.72 17.10 -22.27
CA SER A 462 -24.74 18.41 -21.60
C SER A 462 -23.85 19.47 -22.24
N LYS A 463 -23.50 19.35 -23.55
CA LYS A 463 -22.69 20.28 -24.40
C LYS A 463 -21.18 19.96 -24.52
N CYS A 464 -20.77 18.74 -24.90
CA CYS A 464 -19.34 18.46 -25.09
C CYS A 464 -19.07 17.65 -26.37
N GLU A 465 -18.28 18.21 -27.29
CA GLU A 465 -17.69 17.43 -28.39
C GLU A 465 -16.45 16.66 -27.89
N ILE A 466 -16.26 15.44 -28.40
CA ILE A 466 -15.12 14.57 -28.05
C ILE A 466 -14.00 14.85 -29.05
N ILE A 467 -12.79 15.14 -28.55
CA ILE A 467 -11.61 15.34 -29.41
C ILE A 467 -11.09 13.96 -29.86
N LYS A 468 -11.22 13.65 -31.15
CA LYS A 468 -10.59 12.47 -31.77
C LYS A 468 -9.10 12.74 -31.99
N GLN A 469 -8.25 11.75 -31.72
CA GLN A 469 -6.82 11.83 -32.05
C GLN A 469 -6.63 11.82 -33.58
N PRO A 470 -5.63 12.53 -34.13
CA PRO A 470 -5.18 12.27 -35.50
C PRO A 470 -4.62 10.85 -35.57
N SER A 471 -5.06 10.05 -36.55
CA SER A 471 -4.37 8.82 -36.93
C SER A 471 -2.97 9.19 -37.46
N GLU A 472 -1.93 8.50 -37.00
CA GLU A 472 -0.62 8.55 -37.64
C GLU A 472 -0.71 7.80 -38.99
N ASP A 473 -1.23 8.49 -40.01
CA ASP A 473 -1.04 8.06 -41.40
C ASP A 473 0.33 8.52 -41.87
N VAL A 474 1.25 7.57 -41.98
CA VAL A 474 2.50 7.72 -42.71
C VAL A 474 2.16 7.76 -44.20
N SER A 475 2.00 8.96 -44.74
CA SER A 475 2.09 9.21 -46.19
C SER A 475 3.27 10.13 -46.46
N THR A 476 4.42 9.53 -46.75
CA THR A 476 5.52 10.20 -47.45
C THR A 476 5.09 10.47 -48.88
N ASN A 477 4.99 11.75 -49.26
CA ASN A 477 5.16 12.29 -50.61
C ASN A 477 4.90 13.81 -50.53
N GLU A 478 5.94 14.64 -50.64
CA GLU A 478 6.31 15.24 -51.93
C GLU A 478 7.39 16.34 -51.79
N ASP A 479 8.08 16.46 -52.92
CA ASP A 479 9.21 17.28 -53.25
C ASP A 479 9.05 18.80 -53.07
N THR A 480 10.23 19.38 -52.85
CA THR A 480 10.69 20.72 -53.23
C THR A 480 9.86 21.52 -54.25
N SER A 481 9.54 22.76 -53.91
CA SER A 481 10.01 23.91 -54.70
C SER A 481 9.84 25.24 -53.96
N THR A 482 10.95 25.98 -53.93
CA THR A 482 11.14 27.34 -53.45
C THR A 482 10.51 28.37 -54.39
N THR A 483 9.79 29.35 -53.81
CA THR A 483 9.66 30.69 -54.40
C THR A 483 9.74 31.78 -53.34
N SER A 484 10.45 32.81 -53.74
CA SER A 484 11.04 33.93 -53.01
C SER A 484 10.11 35.14 -52.81
N LYS A 485 10.55 36.02 -51.87
CA LYS A 485 10.26 37.47 -51.74
C LYS A 485 8.85 37.83 -51.22
N ASP A 486 8.62 38.82 -50.37
CA ASP A 486 9.36 40.04 -50.01
C ASP A 486 8.76 40.65 -48.71
N LYS A 487 9.64 41.21 -47.87
CA LYS A 487 9.55 42.51 -47.15
C LYS A 487 8.42 42.92 -46.17
N LEU A 488 8.93 43.59 -45.11
CA LEU A 488 8.44 44.78 -44.37
C LEU A 488 7.74 44.59 -43.01
N THR A 489 8.55 44.73 -41.96
CA THR A 489 8.45 45.68 -40.82
C THR A 489 7.07 46.14 -40.33
N ASN A 490 6.84 46.02 -39.02
CA ASN A 490 6.70 47.20 -38.13
C ASN A 490 6.68 46.81 -36.65
N ASP A 491 7.73 47.22 -35.94
CA ASP A 491 7.71 47.54 -34.52
C ASP A 491 6.91 48.85 -34.31
N LYS A 492 6.03 48.88 -33.30
CA LYS A 492 5.86 49.97 -32.30
C LYS A 492 4.55 49.83 -31.50
N LEU A 493 4.59 50.46 -30.32
CA LEU A 493 3.55 50.70 -29.29
C LEU A 493 3.33 49.52 -28.32
N ASN A 494 3.44 49.65 -26.99
CA ASN A 494 3.48 50.83 -26.13
C ASN A 494 4.18 50.53 -24.80
N THR A 495 5.04 51.45 -24.39
CA THR A 495 5.49 51.72 -23.02
C THR A 495 4.43 52.48 -22.22
N SER A 496 4.61 52.44 -20.90
CA SER A 496 4.25 53.48 -19.90
C SER A 496 2.93 53.26 -19.14
N ILE A 497 2.80 53.46 -17.83
CA ILE A 497 3.67 54.00 -16.76
C ILE A 497 2.86 53.81 -15.44
N ASN A 498 3.55 53.54 -14.31
CA ASN A 498 3.38 54.05 -12.93
C ASN A 498 1.97 54.21 -12.31
N ASP A 499 1.74 54.25 -11.01
CA ASP A 499 2.46 54.03 -9.74
C ASP A 499 1.35 54.26 -8.68
N VAL A 500 1.69 54.01 -7.41
CA VAL A 500 1.17 54.66 -6.20
C VAL A 500 -0.14 54.11 -5.62
N LEU A 501 -0.01 53.52 -4.44
CA LEU A 501 -0.63 53.90 -3.14
C LEU A 501 -0.70 52.62 -2.28
N SER A 502 0.29 52.39 -1.42
CA SER A 502 0.45 52.94 -0.06
C SER A 502 -0.19 52.05 1.00
N ASN A 503 0.67 51.60 1.94
CA ASN A 503 0.47 51.48 3.38
C ASN A 503 -0.86 50.92 3.90
N ASP A 504 -0.79 49.82 4.66
CA ASP A 504 -1.04 49.91 6.11
C ASP A 504 -0.53 48.66 6.85
N ASP A 505 0.41 48.90 7.76
CA ASP A 505 0.73 48.06 8.90
C ASP A 505 -0.44 48.06 9.88
N VAL A 506 -0.94 46.89 10.32
CA VAL A 506 -1.38 46.70 11.71
C VAL A 506 -1.16 45.24 12.14
N SER A 507 -0.23 45.06 13.07
CA SER A 507 -0.09 43.92 13.97
C SER A 507 -1.19 43.89 15.04
N VAL A 508 -1.81 42.73 15.32
CA VAL A 508 -2.25 42.37 16.70
C VAL A 508 -2.24 40.85 16.87
N ASN A 509 -1.54 40.39 17.91
CA ASN A 509 -1.54 39.05 18.48
C ASN A 509 -2.89 38.67 19.11
N THR A 510 -3.30 37.41 18.94
CA THR A 510 -3.80 36.52 20.01
C THR A 510 -3.63 35.07 19.58
#